data_AF-A0A8C4REN2-F1
#
_entry.id   AF-A0A8C4REN2-F1
#
_cell.length_a   1.000
_cell.length_b   1.000
_cell.length_c   1.000
_cell.angle_alpha   90.00
_cell.angle_beta   90.00
_cell.angle_gamma   90.00
#
_symmetry.space_group_name_H-M   'P 1'
#
loop_
_entity.id
_entity.type
_entity.pdbx_description
1 polymer ?
#
loop_
_entity_poly.entity_id
_entity_poly.type
_entity_poly.pdbx_seq_one_letter_code
_entity_poly.pdbx_strand_id
1 'polypeptide(L)'
;MRLTQFLTMAARVVVPHGYRYGTNRPWTVAAQKMNPPGKRRRKVCLESMSPEDWTILKGDTVAILSGKDAGKQGKVSQVIRARNWVIMEGLNTHFRYIGKSADYRGTYIASEAPLMVKDVALIDPADRKPTEAEWRFTEEGEKVRVSVRTGRIIPKPVVQRRDGIIPEQWKGKLMAWKILNPAAHGITNHDVHLCIFQFLFSNVRRNINARWG
;
A
#
# COMPACT_ATOMS: atom_id res chain seq x y z
N MET A 1 -14.72 13.66 22.80
CA MET A 1 -13.77 13.82 21.67
C MET A 1 -14.13 15.11 20.94
N ARG A 2 -13.20 16.05 20.77
CA ARG A 2 -13.50 17.38 20.18
C ARG A 2 -13.75 17.22 18.67
N LEU A 3 -14.83 17.80 18.14
CA LEU A 3 -15.18 17.81 16.70
C LEU A 3 -14.00 18.22 15.79
N THR A 4 -13.10 19.07 16.30
CA THR A 4 -11.88 19.48 15.63
C THR A 4 -10.90 18.33 15.35
N GLN A 5 -10.82 17.32 16.21
CA GLN A 5 -10.01 16.12 15.96
C GLN A 5 -10.62 15.24 14.86
N PHE A 6 -11.95 15.13 14.79
CA PHE A 6 -12.61 14.38 13.71
C PHE A 6 -12.44 15.07 12.35
N LEU A 7 -12.62 16.40 12.29
CA LEU A 7 -12.42 17.17 11.06
C LEU A 7 -10.97 17.14 10.58
N THR A 8 -9.99 17.17 11.49
CA THR A 8 -8.57 17.05 11.13
C THR A 8 -8.17 15.65 10.67
N MET A 9 -8.82 14.60 11.17
CA MET A 9 -8.62 13.22 10.68
C MET A 9 -9.30 12.98 9.31
N ALA A 10 -10.41 13.65 9.03
CA ALA A 10 -11.12 13.56 7.76
C ALA A 10 -10.54 14.48 6.65
N ALA A 11 -9.73 15.48 7.02
CA ALA A 11 -9.16 16.42 6.07
C ALA A 11 -8.11 15.76 5.16
N ARG A 12 -8.27 15.96 3.85
CA ARG A 12 -7.30 15.51 2.84
C ARG A 12 -6.00 16.30 3.03
N VAL A 13 -4.90 15.59 3.25
CA VAL A 13 -3.60 16.21 3.50
C VAL A 13 -3.07 16.83 2.21
N VAL A 14 -3.06 18.16 2.13
CA VAL A 14 -2.47 18.91 1.02
C VAL A 14 -1.00 19.19 1.34
N VAL A 15 -0.09 18.75 0.47
CA VAL A 15 1.34 19.04 0.60
C VAL A 15 1.69 20.34 -0.14
N PRO A 16 2.63 21.16 0.40
CA PRO A 16 3.03 22.40 -0.25
C PRO A 16 3.75 22.12 -1.59
N HIS A 17 3.70 23.10 -2.49
CA HIS A 17 4.47 23.03 -3.73
C HIS A 17 5.97 22.89 -3.42
N GLY A 18 6.65 21.95 -4.10
CA GLY A 18 8.07 21.67 -3.84
C GLY A 18 8.34 20.82 -2.59
N TYR A 19 7.31 20.16 -2.03
CA TYR A 19 7.48 19.20 -0.94
C TYR A 19 8.52 18.11 -1.30
N ARG A 20 9.51 17.91 -0.43
CA ARG A 20 10.51 16.85 -0.61
C ARG A 20 10.01 15.55 0.01
N TYR A 21 9.54 14.65 -0.85
CA TYR A 21 9.12 13.32 -0.44
C TYR A 21 10.30 12.51 0.14
N GLY A 22 10.01 11.79 1.22
CA GLY A 22 10.90 10.82 1.85
C GLY A 22 10.20 9.48 2.00
N THR A 23 10.76 8.59 2.82
CA THR A 23 10.15 7.28 3.13
C THR A 23 8.86 7.41 3.93
N ASN A 24 8.80 8.42 4.80
CA ASN A 24 7.65 8.66 5.68
C ASN A 24 6.49 9.32 4.92
N ARG A 25 5.26 8.92 5.25
CA ARG A 25 4.06 9.53 4.65
C ARG A 25 3.92 11.00 5.09
N PRO A 26 3.43 11.92 4.23
CA PRO A 26 3.48 13.36 4.51
C PRO A 26 2.76 13.82 5.78
N TRP A 27 1.70 13.13 6.19
CA TRP A 27 0.92 13.46 7.39
C TRP A 27 1.49 12.92 8.70
N THR A 28 2.63 12.21 8.65
CA THR A 28 3.28 11.71 9.86
C THR A 28 4.05 12.82 10.57
N VAL A 29 4.08 12.78 11.91
CA VAL A 29 4.86 13.73 12.73
C VAL A 29 6.34 13.75 12.32
N ALA A 30 6.89 12.58 12.00
CA ALA A 30 8.27 12.48 11.52
C ALA A 30 8.49 13.20 10.18
N ALA A 31 7.55 13.11 9.24
CA ALA A 31 7.61 13.83 7.97
C ALA A 31 7.45 15.34 8.17
N GLN A 32 6.55 15.78 9.06
CA GLN A 32 6.36 17.19 9.42
C GLN A 32 7.63 17.77 10.07
N LYS A 33 8.28 17.03 10.97
CA LYS A 33 9.55 17.42 11.59
C LYS A 33 10.69 17.53 10.57
N MET A 34 10.74 16.62 9.59
CA MET A 34 11.73 16.67 8.51
C MET A 34 11.46 17.80 7.53
N ASN A 35 10.20 18.10 7.24
CA ASN A 35 9.76 19.10 6.27
C ASN A 35 8.90 20.19 6.97
N PRO A 36 9.51 21.02 7.85
CA PRO A 36 8.78 22.11 8.48
C PRO A 36 8.40 23.18 7.43
N PRO A 37 7.28 23.89 7.63
CA PRO A 37 6.87 24.96 6.74
C PRO A 37 7.96 26.05 6.67
N GLY A 38 8.12 26.67 5.50
CA GLY A 38 9.12 27.73 5.26
C GLY A 38 10.54 27.24 4.91
N LYS A 39 10.86 25.94 5.06
CA LYS A 39 12.18 25.41 4.71
C LYS A 39 12.38 25.31 3.21
N ARG A 40 13.19 26.21 2.63
CA ARG A 40 13.56 26.19 1.21
C ARG A 40 14.66 25.14 0.97
N ARG A 41 14.48 24.29 -0.05
CA ARG A 41 15.47 23.30 -0.48
C ARG A 41 15.57 23.32 -2.00
N ARG A 42 16.71 22.91 -2.55
CA ARG A 42 16.80 22.62 -3.99
C ARG A 42 15.82 21.51 -4.35
N LYS A 43 15.08 21.70 -5.45
CA LYS A 43 14.15 20.69 -5.98
C LYS A 43 14.96 19.49 -6.45
N VAL A 44 14.42 18.31 -6.21
CA VAL A 44 15.01 17.06 -6.72
C VAL A 44 14.50 16.92 -8.16
N CYS A 45 15.36 17.17 -9.14
CA CYS A 45 15.05 17.01 -10.54
C CYS A 45 15.04 15.50 -10.86
N LEU A 46 13.86 14.92 -11.02
CA LEU A 46 13.66 13.55 -11.45
C LEU A 46 12.74 13.57 -12.65
N GLU A 47 13.01 12.69 -13.60
CA GLU A 47 12.09 12.44 -14.70
C GLU A 47 10.77 11.91 -14.14
N SER A 48 9.67 12.54 -14.55
CA SER A 48 8.33 12.12 -14.19
C SER A 48 7.95 10.91 -15.02
N MET A 49 7.80 9.76 -14.36
CA MET A 49 7.15 8.61 -14.98
C MET A 49 5.63 8.80 -14.89
N SER A 50 4.91 8.51 -15.98
CA SER A 50 3.46 8.49 -15.97
C SER A 50 2.96 7.42 -14.99
N PRO A 51 1.85 7.66 -14.27
CA PRO A 51 1.20 6.63 -13.46
C PRO A 51 0.79 5.39 -14.25
N GLU A 52 0.61 5.50 -15.55
CA GLU A 52 0.13 4.41 -16.41
C GLU A 52 1.24 3.48 -16.89
N ASP A 53 2.47 4.00 -17.00
CA ASP A 53 3.65 3.30 -17.50
C ASP A 53 4.38 2.55 -16.40
N TRP A 54 4.10 2.90 -15.15
CA TRP A 54 4.75 2.32 -14.00
C TRP A 54 4.42 0.83 -13.84
N THR A 55 5.45 -0.01 -13.88
CA THR A 55 5.29 -1.47 -13.91
C THR A 55 5.36 -2.15 -12.54
N ILE A 56 6.12 -1.61 -11.58
CA ILE A 56 6.39 -2.28 -10.28
C ILE A 56 5.35 -1.91 -9.21
N LEU A 57 4.63 -2.87 -8.66
CA LEU A 57 3.61 -2.64 -7.64
C LEU A 57 4.05 -3.14 -6.26
N LYS A 58 3.36 -2.66 -5.22
CA LYS A 58 3.55 -3.19 -3.87
C LYS A 58 3.18 -4.66 -3.85
N GLY A 59 4.01 -5.50 -3.24
CA GLY A 59 3.81 -6.95 -3.14
C GLY A 59 4.38 -7.75 -4.30
N ASP A 60 4.92 -7.12 -5.34
CA ASP A 60 5.66 -7.84 -6.38
C ASP A 60 6.97 -8.41 -5.85
N THR A 61 7.44 -9.49 -6.48
CA THR A 61 8.79 -10.03 -6.25
C THR A 61 9.73 -9.49 -7.31
N VAL A 62 10.82 -8.91 -6.86
CA VAL A 62 11.78 -8.20 -7.71
C VAL A 62 13.20 -8.60 -7.36
N ALA A 63 14.11 -8.50 -8.34
CA ALA A 63 15.54 -8.64 -8.15
C ALA A 63 16.23 -7.28 -8.18
N ILE A 64 17.27 -7.14 -7.36
CA ILE A 64 18.16 -5.98 -7.39
C ILE A 64 19.20 -6.19 -8.50
N LEU A 65 19.29 -5.23 -9.42
CA LEU A 65 20.27 -5.25 -10.50
C LEU A 65 21.62 -4.67 -10.06
N SER A 66 21.59 -3.58 -9.29
CA SER A 66 22.77 -2.82 -8.89
C SER A 66 22.76 -2.46 -7.40
N GLY A 67 23.94 -2.32 -6.81
CA GLY A 67 24.11 -1.93 -5.40
C GLY A 67 24.59 -3.06 -4.49
N LYS A 68 24.51 -2.84 -3.17
CA LYS A 68 25.08 -3.72 -2.14
C LYS A 68 24.53 -5.15 -2.17
N ASP A 69 23.25 -5.29 -2.49
CA ASP A 69 22.51 -6.56 -2.47
C ASP A 69 22.15 -7.05 -3.89
N ALA A 70 22.96 -6.70 -4.89
CA ALA A 70 22.75 -7.10 -6.28
C ALA A 70 22.59 -8.63 -6.44
N GLY A 71 21.68 -9.05 -7.31
CA GLY A 71 21.33 -10.45 -7.57
C GLY A 71 20.35 -11.08 -6.58
N LYS A 72 20.12 -10.45 -5.41
CA LYS A 72 19.13 -10.94 -4.45
C LYS A 72 17.71 -10.60 -4.90
N GLN A 73 16.78 -11.49 -4.55
CA GLN A 73 15.35 -11.33 -4.82
C GLN A 73 14.59 -11.04 -3.53
N GLY A 74 13.58 -10.19 -3.60
CA GLY A 74 12.73 -9.88 -2.44
C GLY A 74 11.39 -9.26 -2.84
N LYS A 75 10.51 -9.12 -1.86
CA LYS A 75 9.19 -8.53 -2.04
C LYS A 75 9.23 -7.02 -1.87
N VAL A 76 8.42 -6.31 -2.66
CA VAL A 76 8.26 -4.86 -2.56
C VAL A 76 7.32 -4.50 -1.40
N SER A 77 7.86 -3.86 -0.36
CA SER A 77 7.11 -3.37 0.80
C SER A 77 6.37 -2.06 0.50
N GLN A 78 7.06 -1.10 -0.13
CA GLN A 78 6.51 0.23 -0.40
C GLN A 78 7.04 0.79 -1.71
N VAL A 79 6.17 1.51 -2.42
CA VAL A 79 6.50 2.24 -3.63
C VAL A 79 6.24 3.73 -3.41
N ILE A 80 7.20 4.57 -3.78
CA ILE A 80 7.14 6.03 -3.65
C ILE A 80 7.33 6.63 -5.05
N ARG A 81 6.21 6.81 -5.75
CA ARG A 81 6.17 7.26 -7.16
C ARG A 81 6.76 8.67 -7.34
N ALA A 82 6.57 9.56 -6.37
CA ALA A 82 7.07 10.94 -6.45
C ALA A 82 8.60 11.06 -6.52
N ARG A 83 9.34 9.98 -6.22
CA ARG A 83 10.81 9.94 -6.29
C ARG A 83 11.35 8.74 -7.07
N ASN A 84 10.48 8.03 -7.78
CA ASN A 84 10.81 6.78 -8.46
C ASN A 84 11.52 5.78 -7.53
N TRP A 85 11.03 5.64 -6.30
CA TRP A 85 11.64 4.83 -5.26
C TRP A 85 10.84 3.57 -4.94
N VAL A 86 11.57 2.49 -4.69
CA VAL A 86 11.04 1.18 -4.29
C VAL A 86 11.77 0.74 -3.03
N ILE A 87 11.02 0.23 -2.05
CA ILE A 87 11.57 -0.31 -0.80
C ILE A 87 11.22 -1.79 -0.76
N MET A 88 12.23 -2.62 -0.58
CA MET A 88 12.13 -4.07 -0.53
C MET A 88 12.27 -4.56 0.91
N GLU A 89 11.60 -5.66 1.24
CA GLU A 89 11.63 -6.25 2.58
C GLU A 89 13.01 -6.89 2.86
N GLY A 90 13.68 -6.46 3.93
CA GLY A 90 14.92 -7.07 4.41
C GLY A 90 16.17 -6.88 3.52
N LEU A 91 16.06 -6.16 2.41
CA LEU A 91 17.14 -5.93 1.44
C LEU A 91 17.52 -4.45 1.36
N ASN A 92 18.74 -4.19 0.92
CA ASN A 92 19.35 -2.85 0.91
C ASN A 92 19.23 -2.16 2.28
N THR A 93 19.65 -2.87 3.33
CA THR A 93 19.48 -2.42 4.72
C THR A 93 20.71 -1.69 5.24
N HIS A 94 20.44 -0.70 6.10
CA HIS A 94 21.42 -0.06 6.95
C HIS A 94 20.96 -0.18 8.40
N PHE A 95 21.90 -0.25 9.33
CA PHE A 95 21.56 -0.37 10.73
C PHE A 95 21.39 1.00 11.39
N ARG A 96 20.42 1.10 12.30
CA ARG A 96 20.18 2.29 13.11
C ARG A 96 19.70 1.91 14.51
N TYR A 97 19.91 2.80 15.47
CA TYR A 97 19.36 2.65 16.82
C TYR A 97 17.95 3.23 16.90
N ILE A 98 17.02 2.49 17.51
CA ILE A 98 15.64 2.92 17.75
C ILE A 98 15.38 2.97 19.25
N GLY A 99 14.56 3.92 19.71
CA GLY A 99 14.15 4.03 21.12
C GLY A 99 15.26 4.54 22.05
N LYS A 100 16.22 5.30 21.53
CA LYS A 100 17.29 5.90 22.34
C LYS A 100 16.71 6.89 23.36
N SER A 101 17.08 6.71 24.63
CA SER A 101 16.81 7.62 25.76
C SER A 101 18.13 8.06 26.40
N ALA A 102 18.09 8.92 27.42
CA ALA A 102 19.27 9.31 28.19
C ALA A 102 19.95 8.08 28.83
N ASP A 103 19.15 7.19 29.44
CA ASP A 103 19.65 6.02 30.17
C ASP A 103 19.78 4.76 29.31
N TYR A 104 19.24 4.78 28.09
CA TYR A 104 19.21 3.62 27.19
C TYR A 104 19.75 3.96 25.81
N ARG A 105 20.83 3.26 25.40
CA ARG A 105 21.50 3.46 24.11
C ARG A 105 20.61 3.22 22.88
N GLY A 106 19.50 2.49 23.04
CA GLY A 106 18.59 2.09 21.95
C GLY A 106 18.85 0.67 21.44
N THR A 107 17.88 0.13 20.70
CA THR A 107 17.97 -1.19 20.06
C THR A 107 18.57 -1.06 18.67
N TYR A 108 19.56 -1.88 18.35
CA TYR A 108 20.18 -1.95 17.02
C TYR A 108 19.27 -2.71 16.05
N ILE A 109 18.74 -2.03 15.05
CA ILE A 109 17.75 -2.58 14.12
C ILE A 109 18.16 -2.28 12.68
N ALA A 110 18.00 -3.26 11.80
CA ALA A 110 18.14 -3.08 10.36
C ALA A 110 16.94 -2.32 9.80
N SER A 111 17.18 -1.22 9.09
CA SER A 111 16.18 -0.42 8.40
C SER A 111 16.41 -0.49 6.90
N GLU A 112 15.35 -0.73 6.14
CA GLU A 112 15.45 -0.79 4.68
C GLU A 112 15.66 0.60 4.09
N ALA A 113 16.50 0.68 3.05
CA ALA A 113 16.75 1.90 2.29
C ALA A 113 16.09 1.82 0.91
N PRO A 114 15.57 2.94 0.38
CA PRO A 114 14.94 2.97 -0.93
C PRO A 114 15.97 2.76 -2.06
N LEU A 115 15.57 2.01 -3.08
CA LEU A 115 16.25 1.85 -4.35
C LEU A 115 15.51 2.63 -5.43
N MET A 116 16.20 2.99 -6.51
CA MET A 116 15.52 3.54 -7.69
C MET A 116 14.87 2.41 -8.50
N VAL A 117 13.76 2.71 -9.18
CA VAL A 117 13.06 1.74 -10.04
C VAL A 117 13.99 1.10 -11.07
N LYS A 118 14.89 1.89 -11.66
CA LYS A 118 15.86 1.44 -12.67
C LYS A 118 16.89 0.44 -12.16
N ASP A 119 17.10 0.37 -10.85
CA ASP A 119 18.05 -0.56 -10.23
C ASP A 119 17.39 -1.90 -9.85
N VAL A 120 16.13 -2.10 -10.26
CA VAL A 120 15.29 -3.22 -9.86
C VAL A 120 14.55 -3.78 -11.07
N ALA A 121 14.50 -5.11 -11.19
CA ALA A 121 13.76 -5.81 -12.25
C ALA A 121 12.67 -6.72 -11.66
N LEU A 122 11.56 -6.87 -12.37
CA LEU A 122 10.52 -7.84 -12.00
C LEU A 122 11.03 -9.26 -12.24
N ILE A 123 10.66 -10.17 -11.34
CA ILE A 123 10.90 -11.60 -11.54
C ILE A 123 9.75 -12.19 -12.36
N ASP A 124 10.10 -12.90 -13.42
CA ASP A 124 9.13 -13.67 -14.18
C ASP A 124 8.67 -14.89 -13.38
N PRO A 125 7.35 -15.09 -13.16
CA PRO A 125 6.83 -16.27 -12.46
C PRO A 125 7.18 -17.59 -13.16
N ALA A 126 7.50 -17.57 -14.45
CA ALA A 126 7.79 -18.74 -15.26
C ALA A 126 9.09 -19.46 -14.92
N ASP A 127 10.17 -18.69 -14.81
CA ASP A 127 11.54 -19.19 -14.75
C ASP A 127 12.37 -18.50 -13.66
N ARG A 128 11.75 -17.60 -12.90
CA ARG A 128 12.32 -16.93 -11.73
C ARG A 128 13.56 -16.09 -12.04
N LYS A 129 13.71 -15.64 -13.28
CA LYS A 129 14.80 -14.76 -13.71
C LYS A 129 14.31 -13.30 -13.82
N PRO A 130 15.22 -12.32 -13.65
CA PRO A 130 14.88 -10.91 -13.82
C PRO A 130 14.46 -10.62 -15.27
N THR A 131 13.42 -9.81 -15.43
CA THR A 131 12.86 -9.41 -16.72
C THR A 131 12.34 -7.99 -16.70
N GLU A 132 12.40 -7.35 -17.86
CA GLU A 132 11.64 -6.15 -18.14
C GLU A 132 10.17 -6.51 -18.40
N ALA A 133 9.27 -5.63 -17.98
CA ALA A 133 7.85 -5.81 -18.13
C ALA A 133 7.25 -4.65 -18.93
N GLU A 134 6.36 -4.98 -19.86
CA GLU A 134 5.62 -4.02 -20.67
C GLU A 134 4.13 -4.13 -20.35
N TRP A 135 3.41 -3.02 -20.49
CA TRP A 135 1.96 -3.05 -20.42
C TRP A 135 1.37 -3.41 -21.78
N ARG A 136 0.50 -4.42 -21.81
CA ARG A 136 -0.27 -4.82 -23.00
C ARG A 136 -1.74 -4.98 -22.64
N PHE A 137 -2.60 -4.99 -23.66
CA PHE A 137 -4.02 -5.29 -23.52
C PHE A 137 -4.28 -6.73 -23.96
N THR A 138 -5.09 -7.46 -23.18
CA THR A 138 -5.63 -8.76 -23.60
C THR A 138 -6.75 -8.58 -24.62
N GLU A 139 -7.16 -9.66 -25.27
CA GLU A 139 -8.32 -9.68 -26.18
C GLU A 139 -9.61 -9.24 -25.48
N GLU A 140 -9.71 -9.49 -24.18
CA GLU A 140 -10.82 -9.07 -23.31
C GLU A 140 -10.76 -7.56 -22.93
N GLY A 141 -9.70 -6.85 -23.32
CA GLY A 141 -9.49 -5.43 -23.04
C GLY A 141 -8.84 -5.13 -21.68
N GLU A 142 -8.38 -6.16 -20.95
CA GLU A 142 -7.72 -5.95 -19.65
C GLU A 142 -6.27 -5.52 -19.81
N LYS A 143 -5.87 -4.44 -19.11
CA LYS A 143 -4.47 -3.97 -19.08
C LYS A 143 -3.64 -4.85 -18.15
N VAL A 144 -2.76 -5.66 -18.74
CA VAL A 144 -1.89 -6.62 -18.06
C VAL A 144 -0.42 -6.31 -18.28
N ARG A 145 0.44 -6.77 -17.36
CA ARG A 145 1.90 -6.70 -17.51
C ARG A 145 2.38 -7.96 -18.18
N VAL A 146 3.25 -7.85 -19.17
CA VAL A 146 3.81 -8.98 -19.92
C VAL A 146 5.33 -8.94 -19.81
N SER A 147 5.94 -10.07 -19.51
CA SER A 147 7.39 -10.22 -19.52
C SER A 147 7.92 -10.12 -20.94
N VAL A 148 8.90 -9.25 -21.19
CA VAL A 148 9.54 -9.12 -22.51
C VAL A 148 10.29 -10.40 -22.88
N ARG A 149 10.84 -11.12 -21.90
CA ARG A 149 11.72 -12.26 -22.14
C ARG A 149 10.96 -13.55 -22.49
N THR A 150 9.84 -13.82 -21.85
CA THR A 150 9.05 -15.06 -22.05
C THR A 150 7.68 -14.81 -22.69
N GLY A 151 7.24 -13.56 -22.80
CA GLY A 151 5.90 -13.21 -23.26
C GLY A 151 4.79 -13.58 -22.27
N ARG A 152 5.12 -14.04 -21.06
CA ARG A 152 4.11 -14.45 -20.07
C ARG A 152 3.54 -13.27 -19.31
N ILE A 153 2.28 -13.41 -18.91
CA ILE A 153 1.56 -12.41 -18.12
C ILE A 153 2.05 -12.44 -16.68
N ILE A 154 2.45 -11.28 -16.16
CA ILE A 154 2.81 -11.05 -14.76
C ILE A 154 1.58 -10.50 -14.03
N PRO A 155 0.88 -11.33 -13.21
CA PRO A 155 -0.35 -10.91 -12.55
C PRO A 155 -0.10 -9.78 -11.56
N LYS A 156 -1.13 -8.97 -11.28
CA LYS A 156 -1.07 -7.95 -10.23
C LYS A 156 -1.06 -8.65 -8.85
N PRO A 157 -0.17 -8.26 -7.92
CA PRO A 157 -0.08 -8.90 -6.62
C PRO A 157 -1.33 -8.55 -5.79
N VAL A 158 -1.81 -9.52 -5.01
CA VAL A 158 -2.91 -9.29 -4.07
C VAL A 158 -2.38 -8.48 -2.89
N VAL A 159 -2.71 -7.19 -2.86
CA VAL A 159 -2.31 -6.30 -1.76
C VAL A 159 -3.44 -6.21 -0.74
N GLN A 160 -3.12 -6.38 0.54
CA GLN A 160 -4.06 -6.13 1.61
C GLN A 160 -4.55 -4.68 1.56
N ARG A 161 -5.85 -4.49 1.77
CA ARG A 161 -6.46 -3.15 1.82
C ARG A 161 -5.80 -2.31 2.91
N ARG A 162 -5.69 -1.00 2.67
CA ARG A 162 -5.12 -0.06 3.64
C ARG A 162 -5.87 -0.09 4.98
N ASP A 163 -7.16 -0.39 4.94
CA ASP A 163 -8.04 -0.40 6.10
C ASP A 163 -7.78 -1.58 7.04
N GLY A 164 -6.98 -2.57 6.62
CA GLY A 164 -6.72 -3.80 7.37
C GLY A 164 -7.90 -4.77 7.45
N ILE A 165 -9.05 -4.41 6.87
CA ILE A 165 -10.25 -5.24 6.86
C ILE A 165 -10.08 -6.36 5.82
N ILE A 166 -10.20 -7.61 6.27
CA ILE A 166 -10.28 -8.80 5.42
C ILE A 166 -11.77 -9.10 5.19
N PRO A 167 -12.32 -8.87 3.98
CA PRO A 167 -13.77 -8.99 3.74
C PRO A 167 -14.33 -10.39 4.01
N GLU A 168 -13.53 -11.43 3.81
CA GLU A 168 -13.91 -12.83 4.02
C GLU A 168 -14.12 -13.16 5.50
N GLN A 169 -13.37 -12.51 6.40
CA GLN A 169 -13.47 -12.70 7.84
C GLN A 169 -14.53 -11.79 8.50
N TRP A 170 -15.20 -10.94 7.71
CA TRP A 170 -16.10 -9.95 8.26
C TRP A 170 -17.41 -10.59 8.74
N LYS A 171 -17.57 -10.66 10.07
CA LYS A 171 -18.72 -11.29 10.75
C LYS A 171 -20.09 -10.74 10.32
N GLY A 172 -20.18 -9.51 9.82
CA GLY A 172 -21.42 -8.93 9.29
C GLY A 172 -21.94 -9.66 8.04
N LYS A 173 -21.05 -10.27 7.25
CA LYS A 173 -21.41 -11.06 6.06
C LYS A 173 -22.06 -12.39 6.44
N LEU A 174 -21.60 -13.01 7.54
CA LEU A 174 -22.21 -14.20 8.14
C LEU A 174 -23.60 -13.90 8.71
N MET A 175 -23.80 -12.73 9.32
CA MET A 175 -25.13 -12.31 9.80
C MET A 175 -26.09 -12.03 8.64
N ALA A 176 -25.65 -11.28 7.61
CA ALA A 176 -26.46 -11.04 6.41
C ALA A 176 -26.83 -12.33 5.67
N TRP A 177 -25.89 -13.30 5.58
CA TRP A 177 -26.13 -14.59 4.96
C TRP A 177 -27.12 -15.46 5.77
N LYS A 178 -27.00 -15.47 7.10
CA LYS A 178 -27.97 -16.13 8.00
C LYS A 178 -29.37 -15.53 7.89
N ILE A 179 -29.47 -14.20 7.73
CA ILE A 179 -30.74 -13.49 7.52
C ILE A 179 -31.34 -13.81 6.14
N LEU A 180 -30.51 -13.94 5.09
CA LEU A 180 -30.95 -14.21 3.72
C LEU A 180 -31.27 -15.70 3.46
N ASN A 181 -30.84 -16.62 4.34
CA ASN A 181 -31.12 -18.06 4.27
C ASN A 181 -31.58 -18.62 5.62
N PRO A 182 -32.76 -18.20 6.13
CA PRO A 182 -33.24 -18.59 7.46
C PRO A 182 -33.57 -20.10 7.56
N ALA A 183 -34.02 -20.71 6.46
CA ALA A 183 -34.37 -22.13 6.39
C ALA A 183 -33.17 -23.07 6.59
N ALA A 184 -31.95 -22.64 6.21
CA ALA A 184 -30.73 -23.44 6.39
C ALA A 184 -30.19 -23.41 7.84
N HIS A 185 -30.75 -22.55 8.70
CA HIS A 185 -30.19 -22.24 10.01
C HIS A 185 -31.20 -22.26 11.17
N GLY A 186 -32.45 -22.66 10.94
CA GLY A 186 -33.47 -22.81 11.99
C GLY A 186 -33.85 -21.50 12.67
N ILE A 187 -33.75 -20.37 11.96
CA ILE A 187 -34.01 -19.03 12.50
C ILE A 187 -35.52 -18.73 12.37
N THR A 188 -36.17 -18.31 13.47
CA THR A 188 -37.61 -18.01 13.47
C THR A 188 -37.89 -16.58 12.98
N ASN A 189 -39.11 -16.30 12.49
CA ASN A 189 -39.47 -14.99 11.94
C ASN A 189 -39.28 -13.81 12.91
N HIS A 190 -39.29 -14.06 14.22
CA HIS A 190 -39.08 -13.00 15.22
C HIS A 190 -37.62 -12.52 15.26
N ASP A 191 -36.66 -13.44 15.03
CA ASP A 191 -35.22 -13.16 15.04
C ASP A 191 -34.77 -12.35 13.80
N VAL A 192 -35.49 -12.52 12.68
CA VAL A 192 -35.22 -11.82 11.41
C VAL A 192 -35.47 -10.31 11.55
N HIS A 193 -36.54 -9.90 12.24
CA HIS A 193 -36.90 -8.49 12.42
C HIS A 193 -35.88 -7.71 13.26
N LEU A 194 -35.36 -8.30 14.34
CA LEU A 194 -34.30 -7.71 15.18
C LEU A 194 -32.98 -7.53 14.41
N CYS A 195 -32.64 -8.51 13.58
CA CYS A 195 -31.42 -8.49 12.77
C CYS A 195 -31.46 -7.44 11.64
N ILE A 196 -32.60 -7.27 10.96
CA ILE A 196 -32.78 -6.25 9.91
C ILE A 196 -32.63 -4.84 10.49
N PHE A 197 -33.16 -4.58 11.70
CA PHE A 197 -33.07 -3.29 12.37
C PHE A 197 -31.61 -2.91 12.70
N GLN A 198 -30.80 -3.86 13.17
CA GLN A 198 -29.36 -3.66 13.42
C GLN A 198 -28.53 -3.52 12.13
N PHE A 199 -28.93 -4.20 11.05
CA PHE A 199 -28.24 -4.13 9.75
C PHE A 199 -28.46 -2.78 9.05
N LEU A 200 -29.69 -2.24 9.08
CA LEU A 200 -30.03 -0.92 8.53
C LEU A 200 -29.31 0.21 9.28
N PHE A 201 -29.29 0.18 10.62
CA PHE A 201 -28.56 1.17 11.43
C PHE A 201 -27.05 1.18 11.13
N SER A 202 -26.47 0.00 10.87
CA SER A 202 -25.05 -0.16 10.57
C SER A 202 -24.67 0.21 9.13
N ASN A 203 -25.61 0.17 8.18
CA ASN A 203 -25.39 0.57 6.78
C ASN A 203 -25.57 2.08 6.57
N VAL A 204 -26.52 2.72 7.25
CA VAL A 204 -26.68 4.19 7.22
C VAL A 204 -25.41 4.87 7.73
N ARG A 205 -24.77 4.32 8.78
CA ARG A 205 -23.50 4.84 9.32
C ARG A 205 -22.30 4.64 8.37
N ARG A 206 -22.37 3.67 7.44
CA ARG A 206 -21.31 3.38 6.46
C ARG A 206 -21.43 4.16 5.16
N ASN A 207 -22.65 4.45 4.71
CA ASN A 207 -22.86 5.22 3.48
C ASN A 207 -22.36 6.67 3.61
N ILE A 208 -22.30 7.19 4.83
CA ILE A 208 -21.67 8.49 5.15
C ILE A 208 -20.14 8.43 4.99
N ASN A 209 -19.50 7.29 5.28
CA ASN A 209 -18.04 7.13 5.19
C ASN A 209 -17.54 6.66 3.81
N ALA A 210 -18.39 6.01 3.00
CA ALA A 210 -18.01 5.48 1.69
C ALA A 210 -18.10 6.52 0.56
N ARG A 211 -18.86 7.61 0.73
CA ARG A 211 -19.01 8.68 -0.27
C ARG A 211 -17.87 9.72 -0.25
N TRP A 212 -16.93 9.56 0.68
CA TRP A 212 -15.76 10.43 0.85
C TRP A 212 -14.50 9.57 1.03
N GLY A 213 -14.03 8.97 -0.05
CA GLY A 213 -12.77 8.23 -0.13
C GLY A 213 -12.14 8.35 -1.51
#